data_AF-E9EI38-F1
#
_entry.id   AF-E9EI38-F1
#
_cell.length_a   1.000
_cell.length_b   1.000
_cell.length_c   1.000
_cell.angle_alpha   90.00
_cell.angle_beta   90.00
_cell.angle_gamma   90.00
#
_symmetry.space_group_name_H-M   'P 1'
#
loop_
_entity.id
_entity.type
_entity.pdbx_description
1 polymer ?
#
loop_
_entity_poly.entity_id
_entity_poly.type
_entity_poly.pdbx_seq_one_letter_code
_entity_poly.pdbx_strand_id
1 'polypeptide(L)'
;MGIGKRGNQVNVMNFGLTKKYREPKAHVHIPYCENKSMTGTAWYASINTHLALGYVMLYFCRGSLPWQGLKAATTKQKYDRIMEKKMNTPTEILCHGIPDEFAMK
;
A
#
# COMPACT_ATOMS: atom_id res chain seq x y z
N MET A 1 14.02 -8.47 9.99
CA MET A 1 14.01 -9.80 10.61
C MET A 1 14.55 -9.69 12.02
N GLY A 2 14.17 -10.60 12.93
CA GLY A 2 14.81 -10.74 14.23
C GLY A 2 16.23 -11.30 14.12
N ILE A 3 16.91 -11.44 15.26
CA ILE A 3 18.28 -11.98 15.36
C ILE A 3 18.33 -13.29 16.14
N GLY A 4 19.32 -14.14 15.85
CA GLY A 4 19.55 -15.41 16.54
C GLY A 4 18.33 -16.34 16.46
N LYS A 5 17.86 -16.84 17.61
CA LYS A 5 16.69 -17.73 17.71
C LYS A 5 15.38 -17.13 17.16
N ARG A 6 15.33 -15.81 16.93
CA ARG A 6 14.19 -15.09 16.34
C ARG A 6 14.42 -14.71 14.87
N GLY A 7 15.37 -15.34 14.20
CA GLY A 7 15.74 -15.04 12.81
C GLY A 7 14.56 -15.17 11.83
N ASN A 8 13.61 -16.06 12.11
CA ASN A 8 12.39 -16.27 11.33
C ASN A 8 11.26 -15.27 11.63
N GLN A 9 11.44 -14.34 12.58
CA GLN A 9 10.41 -13.38 12.98
C GLN A 9 10.50 -12.08 12.16
N VAL A 10 9.39 -11.72 11.50
CA VAL A 10 9.22 -10.40 10.86
C VAL A 10 8.60 -9.46 11.89
N ASN A 11 9.23 -8.29 12.09
CA ASN A 11 8.72 -7.26 13.00
C ASN A 11 8.24 -6.05 12.20
N VAL A 12 7.14 -5.45 12.64
CA VAL A 12 6.65 -4.17 12.12
C VAL A 12 7.24 -3.05 12.98
N MET A 13 7.83 -2.04 12.34
CA MET A 13 8.48 -0.91 13.01
C MET A 13 8.03 0.40 12.37
N ASN A 14 8.44 1.53 12.97
CA ASN A 14 8.10 2.89 12.54
C ASN A 14 6.59 3.23 12.64
N PHE A 15 6.12 3.40 13.88
CA PHE A 15 4.74 3.79 14.18
C PHE A 15 4.48 5.30 14.11
N GLY A 16 5.44 6.10 13.60
CA GLY A 16 5.36 7.57 13.61
C GLY A 16 4.21 8.17 12.79
N LEU A 17 3.65 7.41 11.85
CA LEU A 17 2.49 7.81 11.04
C LEU A 17 1.18 7.14 11.49
N THR A 18 1.20 6.34 12.56
CA THR A 18 -0.02 5.65 13.02
C THR A 18 -1.03 6.64 13.58
N LYS A 19 -2.30 6.40 13.26
CA LYS A 19 -3.44 7.14 13.78
C LYS A 19 -4.47 6.19 14.35
N LYS A 20 -5.08 6.60 15.45
CA LYS A 20 -6.20 5.90 16.06
C LYS A 20 -7.42 5.96 15.13
N TYR A 21 -7.95 4.80 14.75
CA TYR A 21 -9.12 4.70 13.87
C TYR A 21 -10.42 4.42 14.65
N ARG A 22 -10.33 3.96 15.90
CA ARG A 22 -11.45 3.58 16.76
C ARG A 22 -11.19 3.94 18.20
N GLU A 23 -12.24 4.30 18.94
CA GLU A 23 -12.17 4.46 20.39
C GLU A 23 -11.98 3.09 21.10
N PRO A 24 -11.10 2.93 22.10
CA PRO A 24 -10.80 1.62 22.68
C PRO A 24 -11.91 1.11 23.61
N LYS A 25 -12.68 2.04 24.22
CA LYS A 25 -13.73 1.72 25.19
C LYS A 25 -15.09 1.62 24.52
N ALA A 26 -15.55 2.71 23.90
CA ALA A 26 -16.85 2.76 23.23
C ALA A 26 -16.82 2.13 21.84
N HIS A 27 -15.63 1.81 21.32
CA HIS A 27 -15.52 1.08 20.07
C HIS A 27 -16.16 1.81 18.87
N VAL A 28 -16.23 3.13 18.96
CA VAL A 28 -16.74 4.05 17.91
C VAL A 28 -15.65 4.32 16.88
N HIS A 29 -15.99 4.18 15.59
CA HIS A 29 -15.09 4.44 14.47
C HIS A 29 -14.99 5.94 14.16
N ILE A 30 -13.85 6.39 13.63
CA ILE A 30 -13.70 7.78 13.15
C ILE A 30 -14.67 8.08 11.99
N PRO A 31 -15.15 9.33 11.84
CA PRO A 31 -15.96 9.70 10.69
C PRO A 31 -15.16 9.67 9.39
N TYR A 32 -15.86 9.40 8.27
CA TYR A 32 -15.30 9.53 6.94
C TYR A 32 -14.94 11.00 6.65
N CYS A 33 -13.82 11.24 5.97
CA CYS A 33 -13.32 12.57 5.67
C CYS A 33 -12.43 12.52 4.42
N GLU A 34 -12.75 13.35 3.44
CA GLU A 34 -12.03 13.51 2.18
C GLU A 34 -10.98 14.62 2.26
N ASN A 35 -10.13 14.74 1.23
CA ASN A 35 -9.16 15.82 1.08
C ASN A 35 -8.09 15.92 2.18
N LYS A 36 -7.77 14.81 2.85
CA LYS A 36 -6.62 14.75 3.77
C LYS A 36 -5.31 14.81 2.98
N SER A 37 -4.32 15.53 3.50
CA SER A 37 -2.97 15.51 2.95
C SER A 37 -2.40 14.09 3.00
N MET A 38 -1.79 13.67 1.88
CA MET A 38 -1.23 12.33 1.79
C MET A 38 -0.04 12.18 2.74
N THR A 39 -0.02 11.08 3.49
CA THR A 39 1.06 10.72 4.42
C THR A 39 1.61 9.34 4.05
N GLY A 40 2.94 9.17 4.17
CA GLY A 40 3.61 7.91 3.82
C GLY A 40 4.09 7.80 2.36
N THR A 41 4.58 6.62 1.98
CA THR A 41 5.18 6.37 0.66
C THR A 41 4.11 6.01 -0.39
N ALA A 42 3.94 6.87 -1.39
CA ALA A 42 2.87 6.74 -2.40
C ALA A 42 2.86 5.45 -3.21
N TRP A 43 3.98 4.73 -3.27
CA TRP A 43 4.09 3.46 -4.01
C TRP A 43 3.23 2.38 -3.36
N TYR A 44 3.18 2.36 -2.03
CA TYR A 44 2.39 1.44 -1.22
C TYR A 44 1.10 2.06 -0.67
N ALA A 45 0.89 3.36 -0.90
CA ALA A 45 -0.36 4.01 -0.55
C ALA A 45 -1.53 3.33 -1.28
N SER A 46 -2.58 3.03 -0.53
CA SER A 46 -3.78 2.41 -1.04
C SER A 46 -4.61 3.35 -1.91
N ILE A 47 -5.42 2.80 -2.82
CA ILE A 47 -6.59 3.53 -3.34
C ILE A 47 -7.69 3.58 -2.27
N ASN A 48 -7.90 2.47 -1.54
CA ASN A 48 -8.64 2.34 -0.29
C ASN A 48 -7.88 1.30 0.57
N THR A 49 -7.57 1.60 1.83
CA THR A 49 -6.45 1.09 2.67
C THR A 49 -6.07 -0.40 2.62
N HIS A 50 -6.97 -1.30 2.22
CA HIS A 50 -6.70 -2.74 2.08
C HIS A 50 -5.70 -3.11 0.96
N LEU A 51 -5.54 -2.28 -0.07
CA LEU A 51 -4.65 -2.60 -1.20
C LEU A 51 -3.15 -2.40 -0.89
N ALA A 52 -2.81 -1.74 0.22
CA ALA A 52 -1.43 -1.37 0.53
C ALA A 52 -0.52 -2.59 0.78
N LEU A 53 -1.00 -3.58 1.56
CA LEU A 53 -0.25 -4.80 1.84
C LEU A 53 -0.18 -5.71 0.60
N GLY A 54 -1.27 -5.81 -0.15
CA GLY A 54 -1.31 -6.57 -1.41
C GLY A 54 -0.26 -6.08 -2.41
N TYR A 55 -0.08 -4.77 -2.57
CA TYR A 55 0.97 -4.22 -3.43
C TYR A 55 2.38 -4.54 -2.95
N VAL A 56 2.64 -4.60 -1.64
CA VAL A 56 3.94 -5.01 -1.09
C VAL A 56 4.21 -6.48 -1.39
N MET A 57 3.21 -7.35 -1.25
CA MET A 57 3.35 -8.76 -1.57
C MET A 57 3.59 -8.97 -3.08
N LEU A 58 2.80 -8.31 -3.93
CA LEU A 58 2.98 -8.34 -5.38
C LEU A 58 4.35 -7.81 -5.81
N TYR A 59 4.85 -6.78 -5.14
CA TYR A 59 6.21 -6.28 -5.35
C TYR A 59 7.26 -7.36 -5.05
N PHE A 60 7.13 -8.12 -3.96
CA PHE A 60 8.05 -9.22 -3.67
C PHE A 60 7.97 -10.35 -4.71
N CYS A 61 6.79 -10.67 -5.22
CA CYS A 61 6.62 -11.70 -6.25
C CYS A 61 7.17 -11.26 -7.63
N ARG A 62 7.04 -9.98 -7.99
CA ARG A 62 7.39 -9.46 -9.34
C ARG A 62 8.75 -8.76 -9.42
N GLY A 63 9.31 -8.35 -8.29
CA GLY A 63 10.46 -7.45 -8.19
C GLY A 63 10.16 -5.98 -8.53
N SER A 64 9.03 -5.68 -9.20
CA SER A 64 8.61 -4.31 -9.51
C SER A 64 7.08 -4.18 -9.70
N LEU A 65 6.58 -2.96 -9.51
CA LEU A 65 5.19 -2.58 -9.73
C LEU A 65 5.08 -1.64 -10.95
N PRO A 66 4.00 -1.73 -11.76
CA PRO A 66 3.86 -0.97 -13.02
C PRO A 66 3.87 0.56 -12.89
N TRP A 67 3.63 1.08 -11.69
CA TRP A 67 3.63 2.51 -11.37
C TRP A 67 4.95 3.01 -10.75
N GLN A 68 5.99 2.18 -10.69
CA GLN A 68 7.33 2.62 -10.27
C GLN A 68 8.04 3.39 -11.38
N GLY A 69 8.92 4.32 -11.00
CA GLY A 69 9.77 5.05 -11.96
C GLY A 69 9.06 6.11 -12.83
N LEU A 70 7.76 6.38 -12.59
CA LEU A 70 7.04 7.43 -13.32
C LEU A 70 7.69 8.81 -13.08
N LYS A 71 8.13 9.44 -14.17
CA LYS A 71 8.66 10.81 -14.18
C LYS A 71 7.50 11.80 -14.08
N ALA A 72 7.70 12.91 -13.37
CA ALA A 72 6.77 14.05 -13.33
C ALA A 72 7.53 15.31 -12.93
N ALA A 73 7.02 16.49 -13.29
CA ALA A 73 7.69 17.75 -12.97
C ALA A 73 7.47 18.18 -11.50
N THR A 74 6.32 17.81 -10.92
CA THR A 74 6.01 18.10 -9.51
C THR A 74 5.64 16.84 -8.74
N THR A 75 5.79 16.89 -7.41
CA THR A 75 5.39 15.82 -6.50
C THR A 75 3.90 15.49 -6.63
N LYS A 76 3.04 16.50 -6.78
CA LYS A 76 1.59 16.32 -7.00
C LYS A 76 1.33 15.56 -8.30
N GLN A 77 1.91 16.00 -9.42
CA GLN A 77 1.77 15.31 -10.71
C GLN A 77 2.31 13.88 -10.67
N LYS A 78 3.37 13.63 -9.90
CA LYS A 78 3.90 12.27 -9.71
C LYS A 78 2.84 11.37 -9.06
N TYR A 79 2.11 11.89 -8.07
CA TYR A 79 1.05 11.15 -7.39
C TYR A 79 -0.16 10.93 -8.27
N ASP A 80 -0.61 11.94 -8.99
CA ASP A 80 -1.72 11.83 -9.93
C ASP A 80 -1.42 10.73 -10.97
N ARG A 81 -0.20 10.71 -11.52
CA ARG A 81 0.25 9.66 -12.46
C ARG A 81 0.31 8.27 -11.83
N ILE A 82 0.76 8.15 -10.58
CA ILE A 82 0.77 6.86 -9.88
C ILE A 82 -0.67 6.38 -9.64
N MET A 83 -1.57 7.26 -9.22
CA MET A 83 -2.97 6.95 -8.96
C MET A 83 -3.67 6.50 -10.24
N GLU A 84 -3.52 7.26 -11.32
CA GLU A 84 -4.06 6.92 -12.65
C GLU A 84 -3.52 5.57 -13.13
N LYS A 85 -2.20 5.33 -13.02
CA LYS A 85 -1.60 4.06 -13.43
C LYS A 85 -2.09 2.88 -12.59
N LYS A 86 -2.32 3.07 -11.28
CA LYS A 86 -2.90 2.04 -10.40
C LYS A 86 -4.34 1.72 -10.80
N MET A 87 -5.17 2.74 -11.07
CA MET A 87 -6.57 2.55 -11.50
C MET A 87 -6.67 1.88 -12.87
N ASN A 88 -5.76 2.20 -13.77
CA ASN A 88 -5.75 1.68 -15.14
C ASN A 88 -4.95 0.37 -15.30
N THR A 89 -4.48 -0.25 -14.21
CA THR A 89 -3.82 -1.56 -14.27
C THR A 89 -4.80 -2.63 -13.76
N PRO A 90 -5.40 -3.45 -14.64
CA PRO A 90 -6.28 -4.54 -14.25
C PRO A 90 -5.56 -5.55 -13.34
N THR A 91 -6.31 -6.14 -12.41
CA THR A 91 -5.79 -7.14 -11.46
C THR A 91 -5.21 -8.35 -12.20
N GLU A 92 -5.80 -8.74 -13.34
CA GLU A 92 -5.35 -9.86 -14.18
C GLU A 92 -3.96 -9.61 -14.75
N ILE A 93 -3.69 -8.37 -15.18
CA ILE A 93 -2.36 -7.96 -15.68
C ILE A 93 -1.37 -7.88 -14.53
N LEU A 94 -1.80 -7.34 -13.39
CA LEU A 94 -0.97 -7.18 -12.21
C LEU A 94 -0.52 -8.53 -11.63
N CYS A 95 -1.43 -9.51 -11.62
CA CYS A 95 -1.22 -10.83 -11.01
C CYS A 95 -0.84 -11.91 -12.03
N HIS A 96 -0.63 -11.55 -13.31
CA HIS A 96 -0.25 -12.52 -14.34
C HIS A 96 1.04 -13.28 -13.95
N GLY A 97 0.96 -14.61 -13.98
CA GLY A 97 2.07 -15.51 -13.63
C GLY A 97 2.29 -15.73 -12.12
N ILE A 98 1.35 -15.28 -11.27
CA ILE A 98 1.36 -15.42 -9.82
C ILE A 98 0.10 -16.20 -9.39
N PRO A 99 0.10 -16.95 -8.27
CA PRO A 99 -1.08 -17.68 -7.82
C PRO A 99 -2.34 -16.81 -7.69
N ASP A 100 -3.50 -17.40 -7.97
CA ASP A 100 -4.80 -16.73 -8.02
C ASP A 100 -5.20 -16.10 -6.67
N GLU A 101 -4.65 -16.56 -5.55
CA GLU A 101 -4.87 -15.98 -4.22
C GLU A 101 -4.36 -14.54 -4.12
N PHE A 102 -3.42 -14.14 -4.98
CA PHE A 102 -2.95 -12.75 -5.07
C PHE A 102 -3.85 -11.88 -5.96
N ALA A 103 -4.64 -12.49 -6.85
CA ALA A 103 -5.65 -11.80 -7.62
C ALA A 103 -6.82 -11.49 -6.68
N MET A 104 -6.77 -10.31 -6.05
CA MET A 104 -7.84 -9.78 -5.21
C MET A 104 -9.11 -9.62 -6.06
N LYS A 105 -9.97 -10.63 -6.04
CA LYS A 105 -11.34 -10.62 -6.56
C LYS A 105 -12.29 -9.92 -5.59
#